data_AF-A0AAW2PL34-F1
#
_entry.id   AF-A0AAW2PL34-F1
#
_cell.length_a   1.000
_cell.length_b   1.000
_cell.length_c   1.000
_cell.angle_alpha   90.00
_cell.angle_beta   90.00
_cell.angle_gamma   90.00
#
_symmetry.space_group_name_H-M   'P 1'
#
loop_
_entity.id
_entity.type
_entity.pdbx_description
1 polymer ?
#
loop_
_entity_poly.entity_id
_entity_poly.type
_entity_poly.pdbx_seq_one_letter_code
_entity_poly.pdbx_strand_id
1 'polypeptide(L)'
;MEERESVAVVSAVEDAKRRCVALTDRLHRISKPKLSSSPKTTLFRLIHSELTFLHRLSATFHPSSPLSSNIGHLEAVVHVLQQPCITGVSRVCKPIILSPLHSIYVDIVCSLNGSPVWFIVSDRNPRYISWDGGVSDKNKGLKKKIQQVIDAARESPVTLKPSSVVLFFSNGLDDNVYQKVRCNMELWT
;
A
#
# COMPACT_ATOMS: atom_id res chain seq x y z
N MET A 1 -26.23 23.81 -1.06
CA MET A 1 -25.39 22.75 -1.66
C MET A 1 -24.07 22.65 -0.91
N GLU A 2 -23.39 23.77 -0.68
CA GLU A 2 -22.14 23.87 0.10
C GLU A 2 -22.22 23.35 1.55
N GLU A 3 -23.34 23.55 2.24
CA GLU A 3 -23.50 23.09 3.64
C GLU A 3 -23.61 21.55 3.76
N ARG A 4 -24.14 20.86 2.75
CA ARG A 4 -24.17 19.38 2.75
C ARG A 4 -22.80 18.78 2.44
N GLU A 5 -22.03 19.46 1.62
CA GLU A 5 -20.68 19.04 1.22
C GLU A 5 -19.67 19.24 2.36
N SER A 6 -19.77 20.35 3.09
CA SER A 6 -18.95 20.59 4.29
C SER A 6 -19.21 19.57 5.40
N VAL A 7 -20.48 19.20 5.64
CA VAL A 7 -20.85 18.17 6.61
C VAL A 7 -20.34 16.78 6.22
N ALA A 8 -20.43 16.41 4.93
CA ALA A 8 -19.93 15.12 4.44
C ALA A 8 -18.41 15.00 4.59
N VAL A 9 -17.68 16.08 4.32
CA VAL A 9 -16.22 16.14 4.45
C VAL A 9 -15.76 16.04 5.91
N VAL A 10 -16.39 16.80 6.81
CA VAL A 10 -16.10 16.71 8.26
C VAL A 10 -16.36 15.29 8.76
N SER A 11 -17.46 14.66 8.32
CA SER A 11 -17.77 13.27 8.64
C SER A 11 -16.69 12.29 8.15
N ALA A 12 -16.18 12.48 6.92
CA ALA A 12 -15.12 11.64 6.35
C ALA A 12 -13.78 11.77 7.11
N VAL A 13 -13.43 12.97 7.58
CA VAL A 13 -12.21 13.20 8.39
C VAL A 13 -12.33 12.51 9.75
N GLU A 14 -13.47 12.65 10.43
CA GLU A 14 -13.71 11.98 11.72
C GLU A 14 -13.75 10.45 11.59
N ASP A 15 -14.28 9.94 10.47
CA ASP A 15 -14.21 8.51 10.15
C ASP A 15 -12.76 8.03 9.96
N ALA A 16 -11.97 8.77 9.18
CA ALA A 16 -10.56 8.45 8.97
C ALA A 16 -9.74 8.45 10.27
N LYS A 17 -10.02 9.38 11.20
CA LYS A 17 -9.41 9.39 12.54
C LYS A 17 -9.77 8.14 13.34
N ARG A 18 -11.07 7.80 13.41
CA ARG A 18 -11.53 6.59 14.11
C ARG A 18 -10.88 5.33 13.54
N ARG A 19 -10.72 5.26 12.22
CA ARG A 19 -10.02 4.17 11.53
C ARG A 19 -8.53 4.10 11.87
N CYS A 20 -7.83 5.23 12.00
CA CYS A 20 -6.43 5.24 12.46
C CYS A 20 -6.29 4.65 13.87
N VAL A 21 -7.20 4.99 14.79
CA VAL A 21 -7.21 4.45 16.16
C VAL A 21 -7.47 2.95 16.14
N ALA A 22 -8.52 2.51 15.45
CA ALA A 22 -8.85 1.09 15.33
C ALA A 22 -7.71 0.28 14.66
N LEU A 23 -7.02 0.86 13.69
CA LEU A 23 -5.87 0.25 13.03
C LEU A 23 -4.67 0.09 13.97
N THR A 24 -4.44 1.07 14.84
CA THR A 24 -3.43 1.01 15.91
C THR A 24 -3.70 -0.17 16.84
N ASP A 25 -4.95 -0.39 17.26
CA ASP A 25 -5.32 -1.53 18.11
C ASP A 25 -5.15 -2.87 17.39
N ARG A 26 -5.55 -2.93 16.11
CA ARG A 26 -5.33 -4.11 15.26
C ARG A 26 -3.85 -4.46 15.14
N LEU A 27 -2.97 -3.47 15.01
CA LEU A 27 -1.54 -3.66 14.92
C LEU A 27 -0.93 -4.14 16.25
N HIS A 28 -1.46 -3.68 17.40
CA HIS A 28 -1.04 -4.19 18.71
C HIS A 28 -1.28 -5.70 18.84
N ARG A 29 -2.43 -6.20 18.35
CA ARG A 29 -2.81 -7.62 18.38
C ARG A 29 -1.97 -8.53 17.48
N ILE A 30 -1.13 -7.99 16.59
CA ILE A 30 -0.24 -8.83 15.78
C ILE A 30 0.89 -9.37 16.67
N SER A 31 0.98 -10.70 16.73
CA SER A 31 1.97 -11.46 17.49
C SER A 31 3.41 -11.05 17.17
N LYS A 32 4.23 -10.82 18.20
CA LYS A 32 5.66 -10.48 18.09
C LYS A 32 6.50 -11.43 17.19
N PRO A 33 6.34 -12.77 17.22
CA PRO A 33 7.12 -13.64 16.33
C PRO A 33 6.81 -13.41 14.83
N LYS A 34 5.65 -12.83 14.51
CA LYS A 34 5.24 -12.55 13.13
C LYS A 34 5.83 -11.24 12.60
N LEU A 35 5.82 -10.21 13.45
CA LEU A 35 6.24 -8.85 13.10
C LEU A 35 7.29 -8.37 14.11
N SER A 36 8.54 -8.30 13.64
CA SER A 36 9.64 -7.77 14.43
C SER A 36 9.40 -6.30 14.81
N SER A 37 10.15 -5.81 15.81
CA SER A 37 9.97 -4.47 16.36
C SER A 37 10.10 -3.36 15.32
N SER A 38 11.06 -3.46 14.39
CA SER A 38 11.35 -2.41 13.41
C SER A 38 10.21 -2.15 12.39
N PRO A 39 9.67 -3.16 11.68
CA PRO A 39 8.47 -3.00 10.87
C PRO A 39 7.26 -2.53 11.66
N LYS A 40 7.04 -3.07 12.88
CA LYS A 40 5.92 -2.67 13.75
C LYS A 40 6.00 -1.18 14.11
N THR A 41 7.16 -0.70 14.54
CA THR A 41 7.41 0.73 14.82
C THR A 41 7.22 1.59 13.58
N THR A 42 7.64 1.11 12.40
CA THR A 42 7.45 1.84 11.14
C THR A 42 5.97 2.07 10.86
N LEU A 43 5.12 1.04 11.01
CA LEU A 43 3.68 1.16 10.80
C LEU A 43 3.02 2.07 11.83
N PHE A 44 3.37 1.96 13.11
CA PHE A 44 2.86 2.88 14.14
C PHE A 44 3.19 4.34 13.80
N ARG A 45 4.42 4.61 13.34
CA ARG A 45 4.82 5.96 12.93
C ARG A 45 4.00 6.47 11.73
N LEU A 46 3.72 5.62 10.75
CA LEU A 46 2.90 5.99 9.58
C LEU A 46 1.45 6.28 9.98
N ILE A 47 0.85 5.42 10.80
CA ILE A 47 -0.52 5.61 11.31
C ILE A 47 -0.62 6.88 12.14
N HIS A 48 0.35 7.13 13.03
CA HIS A 48 0.38 8.36 13.82
C HIS A 48 0.55 9.61 12.95
N SER A 49 1.42 9.56 11.93
CA SER A 49 1.62 10.66 10.99
C SER A 49 0.32 10.99 10.24
N GLU A 50 -0.42 9.97 9.81
CA GLU A 50 -1.73 10.14 9.17
C GLU A 50 -2.74 10.76 10.14
N LEU A 51 -2.82 10.26 11.37
CA LEU A 51 -3.70 10.82 12.39
C LEU A 51 -3.39 12.29 12.69
N THR A 52 -2.10 12.64 12.81
CA THR A 52 -1.66 14.04 13.00
C THR A 52 -2.02 14.91 11.78
N PHE A 53 -1.88 14.38 10.57
CA PHE A 53 -2.34 15.06 9.36
C PHE A 53 -3.84 15.35 9.42
N LEU A 54 -4.68 14.36 9.75
CA LEU A 54 -6.13 14.51 9.85
C LEU A 54 -6.57 15.51 10.94
N HIS A 55 -5.88 15.55 12.08
CA HIS A 55 -6.12 16.56 13.11
C HIS A 55 -5.83 17.98 12.63
N ARG A 56 -4.70 18.19 11.95
CA ARG A 56 -4.37 19.50 11.36
C ARG A 56 -5.38 19.88 10.28
N LEU A 57 -5.78 18.92 9.46
CA LEU A 57 -6.74 19.11 8.40
C LEU A 57 -8.07 19.63 8.94
N SER A 58 -8.55 19.07 10.05
CA SER A 58 -9.79 19.51 10.71
C SER A 58 -9.79 20.98 11.13
N ALA A 59 -8.60 21.57 11.33
CA ALA A 59 -8.45 22.97 11.75
C ALA A 59 -8.38 23.95 10.57
N THR A 60 -8.10 23.47 9.35
CA THR A 60 -7.79 24.33 8.19
C THR A 60 -8.53 23.96 6.90
N PHE A 61 -9.46 22.99 6.95
CA PHE A 61 -10.03 22.44 5.72
C PHE A 61 -11.01 23.39 5.04
N HIS A 62 -10.79 23.58 3.73
CA HIS A 62 -11.79 24.15 2.84
C HIS A 62 -12.60 23.01 2.18
N PRO A 63 -13.95 23.09 2.15
CA PRO A 63 -14.81 22.03 1.65
C PRO A 63 -14.56 21.61 0.20
N SER A 64 -13.87 22.43 -0.59
CA SER A 64 -13.60 22.20 -2.01
C SER A 64 -12.38 21.31 -2.31
N SER A 65 -11.58 20.92 -1.30
CA SER A 65 -10.39 20.10 -1.52
C SER A 65 -10.69 18.60 -1.32
N PRO A 66 -10.25 17.71 -2.22
CA PRO A 66 -10.43 16.27 -2.02
C PRO A 66 -9.57 15.79 -0.83
N LEU A 67 -10.16 14.98 0.05
CA LEU A 67 -9.44 14.36 1.15
C LEU A 67 -8.42 13.34 0.61
N SER A 68 -7.15 13.68 0.66
CA SER A 68 -6.05 12.74 0.38
C SER A 68 -5.68 12.05 1.69
N SER A 69 -6.16 10.82 1.88
CA SER A 69 -5.83 10.00 3.05
C SER A 69 -5.16 8.69 2.64
N ASN A 70 -4.14 8.30 3.40
CA ASN A 70 -3.42 7.03 3.22
C ASN A 70 -4.00 5.89 4.08
N ILE A 71 -5.07 6.14 4.85
CA ILE A 71 -5.60 5.16 5.80
C ILE A 71 -6.01 3.85 5.13
N GLY A 72 -6.62 3.91 3.94
CA GLY A 72 -7.02 2.72 3.18
C GLY A 72 -5.81 1.83 2.81
N HIS A 73 -4.71 2.45 2.37
CA HIS A 73 -3.47 1.75 2.07
C HIS A 73 -2.87 1.10 3.32
N LEU A 74 -2.81 1.83 4.44
CA LEU A 74 -2.28 1.30 5.70
C LEU A 74 -3.14 0.14 6.24
N GLU A 75 -4.47 0.24 6.12
CA GLU A 75 -5.38 -0.84 6.48
C GLU A 75 -5.16 -2.09 5.62
N ALA A 76 -4.95 -1.91 4.32
CA ALA A 76 -4.66 -3.00 3.38
C ALA A 76 -3.33 -3.68 3.73
N VAL A 77 -2.28 -2.91 4.05
CA VAL A 77 -0.99 -3.44 4.51
C VAL A 77 -1.17 -4.27 5.78
N VAL A 78 -1.85 -3.73 6.80
CA VAL A 78 -2.11 -4.46 8.05
C VAL A 78 -2.97 -5.70 7.81
N HIS A 79 -3.94 -5.64 6.90
CA HIS A 79 -4.76 -6.78 6.54
C HIS A 79 -3.93 -7.93 5.94
N VAL A 80 -2.98 -7.64 5.05
CA VAL A 80 -2.03 -8.65 4.54
C VAL A 80 -1.19 -9.21 5.69
N LEU A 81 -0.64 -8.35 6.55
CA LEU A 81 0.17 -8.78 7.70
C LEU A 81 -0.61 -9.60 8.73
N GLN A 82 -1.94 -9.56 8.73
CA GLN A 82 -2.78 -10.37 9.61
C GLN A 82 -3.01 -11.80 9.10
N GLN A 83 -2.75 -12.08 7.82
CA GLN A 83 -2.96 -13.41 7.24
C GLN A 83 -2.04 -14.48 7.85
N PRO A 84 -2.56 -15.66 8.21
CA PRO A 84 -1.80 -16.68 8.96
C PRO A 84 -0.60 -17.23 8.19
N CYS A 85 -0.67 -17.24 6.86
CA CYS A 85 0.39 -17.68 5.96
C CYS A 85 1.58 -16.70 5.86
N ILE A 86 1.43 -15.48 6.36
CA ILE A 86 2.48 -14.46 6.34
C ILE A 86 3.35 -14.57 7.59
N THR A 87 4.64 -14.76 7.41
CA THR A 87 5.65 -14.86 8.47
C THR A 87 6.89 -14.06 8.10
N GLY A 88 7.88 -13.97 8.99
CA GLY A 88 9.21 -13.45 8.66
C GLY A 88 9.23 -12.03 8.07
N VAL A 89 8.35 -11.14 8.55
CA VAL A 89 8.24 -9.78 8.00
C VAL A 89 9.50 -8.99 8.34
N SER A 90 10.25 -8.62 7.29
CA SER A 90 11.54 -7.94 7.41
C SER A 90 11.45 -6.44 7.11
N ARG A 91 10.55 -6.03 6.20
CA ARG A 91 10.35 -4.64 5.81
C ARG A 91 8.87 -4.36 5.52
N VAL A 92 8.46 -3.13 5.82
CA VAL A 92 7.13 -2.61 5.49
C VAL A 92 7.24 -1.15 5.07
N CYS A 93 6.54 -0.75 4.01
CA CYS A 93 6.42 0.62 3.51
C CYS A 93 7.78 1.33 3.39
N LYS A 94 8.80 0.64 2.84
CA LYS A 94 10.16 1.16 2.70
C LYS A 94 10.72 0.85 1.32
N PRO A 95 11.53 1.76 0.74
CA PRO A 95 12.23 1.46 -0.49
C PRO A 95 13.27 0.35 -0.27
N ILE A 96 13.42 -0.50 -1.29
CA ILE A 96 14.53 -1.40 -1.46
C ILE A 96 15.56 -0.68 -2.33
N ILE A 97 16.75 -0.47 -1.78
CA ILE A 97 17.87 0.17 -2.47
C ILE A 97 18.60 -0.93 -3.24
N LEU A 98 18.57 -0.85 -4.57
CA LEU A 98 19.25 -1.78 -5.47
C LEU A 98 20.61 -1.24 -5.90
N SER A 99 20.70 0.07 -6.10
CA SER A 99 21.94 0.82 -6.32
C SER A 99 21.79 2.24 -5.78
N PRO A 100 22.87 3.05 -5.67
CA PRO A 100 22.79 4.42 -5.16
C PRO A 100 21.80 5.32 -5.91
N LEU A 101 21.53 5.02 -7.18
CA LEU A 101 20.61 5.78 -8.04
C LEU A 101 19.29 5.05 -8.32
N HIS A 102 19.17 3.79 -7.88
CA HIS A 102 18.02 2.95 -8.17
C HIS A 102 17.43 2.35 -6.90
N SER A 103 16.21 2.77 -6.58
CA SER A 103 15.40 2.17 -5.52
C SER A 103 13.99 1.92 -6.00
N ILE A 104 13.40 0.83 -5.50
CA ILE A 104 12.01 0.46 -5.76
C ILE A 104 11.23 0.50 -4.46
N TYR A 105 10.00 0.98 -4.50
CA TYR A 105 9.13 0.93 -3.33
C TYR A 105 8.39 -0.41 -3.27
N VAL A 106 8.53 -1.11 -2.15
CA VAL A 106 7.81 -2.35 -1.85
C VAL A 106 7.08 -2.18 -0.53
N ASP A 107 5.81 -2.58 -0.50
CA ASP A 107 4.95 -2.35 0.65
C ASP A 107 5.23 -3.35 1.77
N ILE A 108 5.51 -4.61 1.43
CA ILE A 108 5.84 -5.65 2.42
C ILE A 108 6.92 -6.58 1.85
N VAL A 109 7.96 -6.84 2.63
CA VAL A 109 8.91 -7.93 2.40
C VAL A 109 8.74 -8.93 3.53
N CYS A 110 8.33 -10.15 3.18
CA CYS A 110 7.97 -11.19 4.15
C CYS A 110 8.17 -12.58 3.57
N SER A 111 7.82 -13.60 4.35
CA SER A 111 7.67 -14.98 3.90
C SER A 111 6.19 -15.33 3.78
N LEU A 112 5.79 -15.94 2.67
CA LEU A 112 4.46 -16.52 2.45
C LEU A 112 4.63 -18.05 2.40
N ASN A 113 4.08 -18.76 3.40
CA ASN A 113 4.27 -20.22 3.54
C ASN A 113 5.76 -20.65 3.50
N GLY A 114 6.65 -19.81 4.05
CA GLY A 114 8.10 -20.04 4.09
C GLY A 114 8.87 -19.55 2.86
N SER A 115 8.21 -19.14 1.78
CA SER A 115 8.87 -18.58 0.59
C SER A 115 9.00 -17.06 0.67
N PRO A 116 10.13 -16.45 0.29
CA PRO A 116 10.29 -15.00 0.30
C PRO A 116 9.38 -14.35 -0.75
N VAL A 117 8.59 -13.35 -0.35
CA VAL A 117 7.62 -12.66 -1.21
C VAL A 117 7.67 -11.16 -0.99
N TRP A 118 7.54 -10.42 -2.09
CA TRP A 118 7.31 -8.99 -2.08
C TRP A 118 5.84 -8.69 -2.34
N PHE A 119 5.22 -7.84 -1.54
CA PHE A 119 3.87 -7.34 -1.80
C PHE A 119 3.92 -5.90 -2.28
N ILE A 120 3.13 -5.63 -3.32
CA ILE A 120 2.72 -4.29 -3.74
C ILE A 120 1.24 -4.14 -3.44
N VAL A 121 0.89 -3.21 -2.57
CA VAL A 121 -0.44 -2.99 -2.02
C VAL A 121 -1.02 -1.71 -2.61
N SER A 122 -2.27 -1.77 -3.07
CA SER A 122 -3.01 -0.60 -3.53
C SER A 122 -4.42 -0.58 -2.96
N ASP A 123 -4.80 0.59 -2.45
CA ASP A 123 -6.17 0.93 -2.05
C ASP A 123 -6.84 1.89 -3.03
N ARG A 124 -6.24 2.11 -4.21
CA ARG A 124 -6.81 3.04 -5.19
C ARG A 124 -8.13 2.49 -5.69
N ASN A 125 -9.09 3.38 -5.91
CA ASN A 125 -10.32 3.03 -6.60
C ASN A 125 -9.96 2.45 -7.99
N PRO A 126 -10.49 1.27 -8.37
CA PRO A 126 -10.17 0.60 -9.62
C PRO A 126 -10.31 1.49 -10.86
N ARG A 127 -11.28 2.42 -10.84
CA ARG A 127 -11.52 3.37 -11.94
C ARG A 127 -10.34 4.29 -12.25
N TYR A 128 -9.43 4.48 -11.30
CA TYR A 128 -8.22 5.30 -11.46
C TYR A 128 -6.96 4.48 -11.71
N ILE A 129 -7.08 3.17 -11.90
CA ILE A 129 -5.97 2.29 -12.25
C ILE A 129 -6.00 2.07 -13.76
N SER A 130 -5.03 2.64 -14.47
CA SER A 130 -4.88 2.46 -15.92
C SER A 130 -3.74 1.49 -16.23
N TRP A 131 -3.90 0.68 -17.29
CA TRP A 131 -2.89 -0.29 -17.71
C TRP A 131 -1.65 0.38 -18.31
N ASP A 132 -1.85 1.18 -19.35
CA ASP A 132 -0.78 1.81 -20.14
C ASP A 132 -0.39 3.22 -19.64
N GLY A 133 -1.10 3.75 -18.63
CA GLY A 133 -0.94 5.12 -18.13
C GLY A 133 -1.98 6.06 -18.72
N GLY A 134 -2.04 7.29 -18.20
CA GLY A 134 -2.84 8.37 -18.81
C GLY A 134 -2.02 9.21 -19.78
N VAL A 135 -2.67 10.09 -20.54
CA VAL A 135 -2.01 11.04 -21.47
C VAL A 135 -1.04 11.99 -20.75
N SER A 136 -1.18 12.15 -19.42
CA SER A 136 -0.21 12.88 -18.61
C SER A 136 0.77 11.92 -17.94
N ASP A 137 2.07 12.20 -18.09
CA ASP A 137 3.22 11.47 -17.53
C ASP A 137 3.21 11.29 -16.00
N LYS A 138 2.26 11.91 -15.29
CA LYS A 138 2.18 11.89 -13.82
C LYS A 138 1.83 10.52 -13.25
N ASN A 139 1.17 9.65 -14.02
CA ASN A 139 0.84 8.29 -13.60
C ASN A 139 1.40 7.28 -14.60
N LYS A 140 2.58 6.73 -14.28
CA LYS A 140 3.11 5.54 -14.94
C LYS A 140 2.06 4.43 -14.81
N GLY A 141 1.60 3.89 -15.94
CA GLY A 141 0.57 2.83 -15.97
C GLY A 141 0.96 1.62 -15.12
N LEU A 142 -0.06 0.84 -14.73
CA LEU A 142 0.12 -0.37 -13.93
C LEU A 142 1.14 -1.32 -14.57
N LYS A 143 1.11 -1.48 -15.91
CA LYS A 143 2.07 -2.31 -16.66
C LYS A 143 3.52 -1.93 -16.36
N LYS A 144 3.84 -0.63 -16.46
CA LYS A 144 5.19 -0.12 -16.21
C LYS A 144 5.59 -0.30 -14.75
N LYS A 145 4.67 -0.07 -13.81
CA LYS A 145 4.92 -0.30 -12.39
C LYS A 145 5.24 -1.77 -12.11
N ILE A 146 4.48 -2.70 -12.68
CA ILE A 146 4.75 -4.14 -12.49
C ILE A 146 6.11 -4.51 -13.10
N GLN A 147 6.39 -4.08 -14.33
CA GLN A 147 7.67 -4.35 -14.99
C GLN A 147 8.85 -3.87 -14.12
N GLN A 148 8.78 -2.64 -13.60
CA GLN A 148 9.81 -2.10 -12.71
C GLN A 148 10.00 -2.93 -11.44
N VAL A 149 8.93 -3.47 -10.85
CA VAL A 149 9.03 -4.32 -9.65
C VAL A 149 9.62 -5.69 -10.00
N ILE A 150 9.26 -6.27 -11.14
CA ILE A 150 9.80 -7.55 -11.61
C ILE A 150 11.28 -7.43 -11.95
N ASP A 151 11.69 -6.39 -12.67
CA ASP A 151 13.09 -6.12 -13.00
C ASP A 151 13.90 -5.93 -11.70
N ALA A 152 13.39 -5.11 -10.79
CA ALA A 152 13.98 -4.91 -9.47
C ALA A 152 14.11 -6.21 -8.66
N ALA A 153 13.10 -7.08 -8.69
CA ALA A 153 13.16 -8.38 -8.02
C ALA A 153 14.22 -9.29 -8.63
N ARG A 154 14.39 -9.28 -9.96
CA ARG A 154 15.41 -10.07 -10.68
C ARG A 154 16.82 -9.60 -10.37
N GLU A 155 17.02 -8.29 -10.30
CA GLU A 155 18.31 -7.63 -10.03
C GLU A 155 18.69 -7.61 -8.54
N SER A 156 17.72 -7.86 -7.65
CA SER A 156 17.97 -7.78 -6.21
C SER A 156 18.98 -8.83 -5.71
N PRO A 157 19.80 -8.49 -4.69
CA PRO A 157 20.72 -9.44 -4.08
C PRO A 157 19.99 -10.69 -3.57
N VAL A 158 20.69 -11.84 -3.53
CA VAL A 158 20.12 -13.14 -3.12
C VAL A 158 19.37 -13.07 -1.78
N THR A 159 19.84 -12.25 -0.84
CA THR A 159 19.22 -12.08 0.49
C THR A 159 17.89 -11.32 0.48
N LEU A 160 17.58 -10.59 -0.59
CA LEU A 160 16.34 -9.83 -0.75
C LEU A 160 15.48 -10.35 -1.91
N LYS A 161 16.01 -11.26 -2.73
CA LYS A 161 15.35 -11.81 -3.91
C LYS A 161 14.09 -12.58 -3.53
N PRO A 162 12.91 -12.15 -4.00
CA PRO A 162 11.68 -12.87 -3.75
C PRO A 162 11.55 -14.05 -4.70
N SER A 163 10.84 -15.09 -4.27
CA SER A 163 10.36 -16.18 -5.13
C SER A 163 9.12 -15.76 -5.93
N SER A 164 8.36 -14.78 -5.43
CA SER A 164 7.21 -14.21 -6.16
C SER A 164 6.92 -12.78 -5.73
N VAL A 165 6.24 -12.03 -6.60
CA VAL A 165 5.71 -10.71 -6.33
C VAL A 165 4.19 -10.80 -6.32
N VAL A 166 3.56 -10.33 -5.25
CA VAL A 166 2.10 -10.31 -5.10
C VAL A 166 1.58 -8.88 -5.24
N LEU A 167 0.63 -8.69 -6.14
CA LEU A 167 -0.11 -7.44 -6.28
C LEU A 167 -1.44 -7.57 -5.52
N PHE A 168 -1.62 -6.77 -4.49
CA PHE A 168 -2.82 -6.79 -3.65
C PHE A 168 -3.62 -5.50 -3.84
N PHE A 169 -4.85 -5.60 -4.34
CA PHE A 169 -5.74 -4.47 -4.57
C PHE A 169 -6.94 -4.58 -3.61
N SER A 170 -6.99 -3.75 -2.57
CA SER A 170 -8.04 -3.86 -1.54
C SER A 170 -9.42 -3.47 -2.03
N ASN A 171 -9.49 -2.60 -3.05
CA ASN A 171 -10.74 -2.21 -3.72
C ASN A 171 -10.98 -2.98 -5.03
N GLY A 172 -10.17 -4.03 -5.30
CA GLY A 172 -10.23 -4.81 -6.53
C GLY A 172 -9.58 -4.14 -7.74
N LEU A 173 -9.86 -4.68 -8.92
CA LEU A 173 -9.42 -4.15 -10.21
C LEU A 173 -10.61 -4.06 -11.15
N ASP A 174 -10.53 -3.14 -12.11
CA ASP A 174 -11.45 -3.12 -13.24
C ASP A 174 -11.23 -4.38 -14.08
N ASP A 175 -12.31 -4.98 -14.61
CA ASP A 175 -12.26 -6.25 -15.32
C ASP A 175 -11.27 -6.21 -16.50
N ASN A 176 -11.22 -5.11 -17.26
CA ASN A 176 -10.29 -4.97 -18.37
C ASN A 176 -8.83 -4.99 -17.89
N VAL A 177 -8.54 -4.28 -16.79
CA VAL A 177 -7.20 -4.25 -16.20
C VAL A 177 -6.85 -5.62 -15.61
N TYR A 178 -7.79 -6.26 -14.91
CA TYR A 178 -7.63 -7.60 -14.37
C TYR A 178 -7.30 -8.62 -15.46
N GLN A 179 -8.04 -8.62 -16.58
CA GLN A 179 -7.76 -9.50 -17.71
C GLN A 179 -6.37 -9.25 -18.29
N LYS A 180 -5.96 -7.99 -18.44
CA LYS A 180 -4.61 -7.65 -18.92
C LYS A 180 -3.52 -8.15 -17.96
N VAL A 181 -3.69 -7.97 -16.64
CA VAL A 181 -2.77 -8.53 -15.64
C VAL A 181 -2.67 -10.06 -15.82
N ARG A 182 -3.82 -10.74 -15.90
CA ARG A 182 -3.88 -12.20 -16.04
C ARG A 182 -3.17 -12.70 -17.30
N CYS A 183 -3.43 -12.11 -18.46
CA CYS A 183 -2.80 -12.52 -19.73
C CYS A 183 -1.30 -12.20 -19.80
N ASN A 184 -0.81 -11.20 -19.07
CA ASN A 184 0.61 -10.83 -19.09
C ASN A 184 1.43 -11.51 -17.99
N MET A 185 0.81 -12.07 -16.96
CA MET A 185 1.54 -12.80 -15.92
C MET A 185 2.24 -14.05 -16.46
N GLU A 186 1.68 -14.69 -17.49
CA GLU A 186 2.30 -15.83 -18.19
C GLU A 186 3.57 -15.44 -18.98
N LEU A 187 3.75 -14.15 -19.30
CA LEU A 187 4.92 -13.65 -20.03
C LEU A 187 6.06 -13.20 -19.11
N TRP A 188 5.82 -13.13 -17.78
CA TRP A 188 6.76 -12.58 -16.81
C TRP A 188 7.35 -13.62 -15.83
N THR A 189 6.82 -14.84 -15.84
CA THR A 189 7.42 -16.03 -15.23
C THR A 189 8.50 -16.63 -16.11
#